data_AF-A0A3C1BR24-F1
#
_entry.id   AF-A0A3C1BR24-F1
#
_cell.length_a   1.000
_cell.length_b   1.000
_cell.length_c   1.000
_cell.angle_alpha   90.00
_cell.angle_beta   90.00
_cell.angle_gamma   90.00
#
_symmetry.space_group_name_H-M   'P 1'
#
loop_
_entity.id
_entity.type
_entity.pdbx_description
1 polymer ?
#
loop_
_entity_poly.entity_id
_entity_poly.type
_entity_poly.pdbx_seq_one_letter_code
_entity_poly.pdbx_strand_id
1 'polypeptide(L)'
;MTLVQKTALGHELSFEEASELFDSIMAGELTEAEIAAVLVAMRLRGETPDEIAGAANAMNKKKIRLDKGDRIVIDTCGTGGDGKST
;
A
#
# COMPACT_ATOMS: atom_id res chain seq x y z
N MET A 1 11.67 -13.91 -10.69
CA MET A 1 10.47 -13.16 -11.12
C MET A 1 10.42 -11.89 -10.28
N THR A 2 10.21 -10.72 -10.87
CA THR A 2 10.08 -9.48 -10.08
C THR A 2 8.76 -9.46 -9.32
N LEU A 3 8.65 -8.63 -8.28
CA LEU A 3 7.39 -8.49 -7.52
C LEU A 3 6.26 -7.94 -8.40
N VAL A 4 6.56 -7.00 -9.31
CA VAL A 4 5.61 -6.51 -10.31
C VAL A 4 5.07 -7.66 -11.18
N GLN A 5 5.95 -8.52 -11.70
CA GLN A 5 5.54 -9.67 -12.50
C GLN A 5 4.73 -10.68 -11.69
N LYS A 6 5.14 -10.94 -10.44
CA LYS A 6 4.42 -11.83 -9.52
C LYS A 6 2.98 -11.37 -9.34
N THR A 7 2.79 -10.11 -9.00
CA THR A 7 1.47 -9.52 -8.78
C THR A 7 0.66 -9.45 -10.07
N ALA A 8 1.27 -9.03 -11.19
CA ALA A 8 0.60 -8.93 -12.49
C ALA A 8 0.06 -10.28 -13.00
N LEU A 9 0.70 -11.39 -12.60
CA LEU A 9 0.23 -12.76 -12.89
C LEU A 9 -0.85 -13.25 -11.91
N GLY A 10 -1.30 -12.41 -10.97
CA GLY A 10 -2.35 -12.74 -10.01
C GLY A 10 -1.87 -13.58 -8.83
N HIS A 11 -0.58 -13.57 -8.51
CA HIS A 11 -0.09 -14.19 -7.28
C HIS A 11 -0.17 -13.22 -6.10
N GLU A 12 -0.49 -13.77 -4.93
CA GLU A 12 -0.45 -13.03 -3.67
C GLU A 12 1.00 -12.76 -3.25
N LEU A 13 1.18 -11.64 -2.56
CA LEU A 13 2.44 -11.28 -1.91
C LEU A 13 2.37 -11.59 -0.41
N SER A 14 3.50 -11.99 0.17
CA SER A 14 3.66 -11.94 1.62
C SER A 14 3.69 -10.49 2.11
N PHE A 15 3.59 -10.30 3.43
CA PHE A 15 3.76 -9.00 4.05
C PHE A 15 5.08 -8.32 3.64
N GLU A 16 6.19 -9.06 3.65
CA GLU A 16 7.52 -8.55 3.31
C GLU A 16 7.60 -8.14 1.84
N GLU A 17 7.10 -8.99 0.94
CA GLU A 17 7.06 -8.72 -0.50
C GLU A 17 6.18 -7.51 -0.82
N ALA A 18 5.01 -7.39 -0.18
CA ALA A 18 4.15 -6.22 -0.34
C ALA A 18 4.81 -4.95 0.20
N SER A 19 5.48 -5.01 1.36
CA SER A 19 6.25 -3.88 1.88
C SER A 19 7.37 -3.47 0.93
N GLU A 20 8.10 -4.42 0.34
CA GLU A 20 9.18 -4.13 -0.61
C GLU A 20 8.64 -3.50 -1.90
N LEU A 21 7.56 -4.06 -2.46
CA LEU A 21 6.94 -3.53 -3.67
C LEU A 21 6.44 -2.09 -3.48
N PHE A 22 5.71 -1.83 -2.40
CA PHE A 22 5.26 -0.48 -2.08
C PHE A 22 6.40 0.43 -1.67
N ASP A 23 7.51 -0.12 -1.15
CA ASP A 23 8.69 0.68 -0.89
C ASP A 23 9.28 1.23 -2.20
N SER A 24 9.39 0.41 -3.25
CA SER A 24 9.83 0.84 -4.59
C SER A 24 8.86 1.80 -5.27
N ILE A 25 7.54 1.58 -5.15
CA ILE A 25 6.52 2.52 -5.66
C ILE A 25 6.75 3.92 -5.07
N MET A 26 6.89 4.02 -3.75
CA MET A 26 7.06 5.31 -3.08
C MET A 26 8.45 5.94 -3.27
N ALA A 27 9.45 5.14 -3.64
CA ALA A 27 10.78 5.64 -4.01
C ALA A 27 10.81 6.20 -5.46
N GLY A 28 9.73 6.05 -6.23
CA GLY A 28 9.68 6.46 -7.63
C GLY A 28 10.46 5.54 -8.57
N GLU A 29 10.69 4.29 -8.17
CA GLU A 29 11.49 3.31 -8.92
C GLU A 29 10.68 2.57 -9.99
N LEU A 30 9.34 2.63 -9.91
CA LEU A 30 8.43 1.98 -10.86
C LEU A 30 7.82 2.99 -11.83
N THR A 31 7.63 2.56 -13.07
CA THR A 31 6.90 3.32 -14.08
C THR A 31 5.39 3.36 -13.78
N GLU A 32 4.68 4.34 -14.35
CA GLU A 32 3.22 4.41 -14.23
C GLU A 32 2.52 3.14 -14.72
N ALA A 33 3.04 2.51 -15.78
CA ALA A 33 2.49 1.27 -16.33
C ALA A 33 2.65 0.09 -15.35
N GLU A 34 3.78 -0.02 -14.66
CA GLU A 34 4.01 -1.06 -13.66
C GLU A 34 3.13 -0.85 -12.42
N ILE A 35 2.99 0.39 -11.96
CA ILE A 35 2.09 0.74 -10.86
C ILE A 35 0.64 0.40 -11.23
N ALA A 36 0.18 0.77 -12.42
CA ALA A 36 -1.15 0.43 -12.89
C ALA A 36 -1.38 -1.08 -12.96
N ALA A 37 -0.40 -1.84 -13.46
CA ALA A 37 -0.47 -3.30 -13.54
C ALA A 37 -0.62 -3.93 -12.15
N VAL A 38 0.17 -3.50 -11.17
CA VAL A 38 0.08 -3.97 -9.78
C VAL A 38 -1.30 -3.68 -9.20
N LEU A 39 -1.74 -2.43 -9.25
CA LEU A 39 -3.00 -2.00 -8.62
C LEU A 39 -4.23 -2.68 -9.25
N VAL A 40 -4.25 -2.82 -10.58
CA VAL A 40 -5.35 -3.49 -11.29
C VAL A 40 -5.35 -4.99 -10.98
N ALA A 41 -4.19 -5.65 -10.99
CA ALA A 41 -4.11 -7.08 -10.70
C ALA A 41 -4.54 -7.39 -9.26
N MET A 42 -4.07 -6.60 -8.30
CA MET A 42 -4.48 -6.66 -6.89
C MET A 42 -5.99 -6.49 -6.75
N ARG A 43 -6.58 -5.47 -7.40
CA ARG A 43 -8.02 -5.24 -7.35
C ARG A 43 -8.84 -6.37 -7.95
N LEU A 44 -8.41 -6.92 -9.10
CA LEU A 44 -9.14 -7.98 -9.79
C LEU A 44 -9.09 -9.31 -9.03
N ARG A 45 -7.95 -9.62 -8.41
CA ARG A 45 -7.79 -10.80 -7.55
C ARG A 45 -8.50 -10.63 -6.20
N GLY A 46 -8.49 -9.42 -5.66
CA GLY A 46 -8.78 -9.11 -4.26
C GLY A 46 -7.49 -9.01 -3.46
N GLU A 47 -7.32 -7.89 -2.76
CA GLU A 47 -6.17 -7.65 -1.88
C GLU A 47 -6.24 -8.50 -0.61
N THR A 48 -5.12 -9.08 -0.18
CA THR A 48 -5.06 -9.82 1.09
C THR A 48 -4.75 -8.90 2.28
N PRO A 49 -5.05 -9.32 3.52
CA PRO A 49 -4.64 -8.56 4.70
C PRO A 49 -3.13 -8.33 4.81
N ASP A 50 -2.31 -9.31 4.41
CA ASP A 50 -0.85 -9.20 4.43
C ASP A 50 -0.36 -8.15 3.43
N GLU A 51 -0.98 -8.09 2.25
CA GLU A 51 -0.67 -7.09 1.22
C GLU A 51 -1.02 -5.67 1.68
N ILE A 52 -2.22 -5.51 2.27
CA ILE A 52 -2.66 -4.22 2.81
C ILE A 52 -1.74 -3.77 3.96
N ALA A 53 -1.40 -4.69 4.87
CA ALA A 53 -0.50 -4.40 5.99
C ALA A 53 0.92 -4.06 5.51
N GLY A 54 1.44 -4.78 4.53
CA GLY A 54 2.76 -4.52 3.92
C GLY A 54 2.82 -3.14 3.25
N ALA A 55 1.80 -2.81 2.46
CA ALA A 55 1.65 -1.50 1.84
C ALA A 55 1.58 -0.38 2.88
N ALA A 56 0.75 -0.53 3.91
CA ALA A 56 0.61 0.44 5.00
C ALA A 56 1.93 0.60 5.78
N ASN A 57 2.69 -0.47 5.98
CA ASN A 57 4.00 -0.44 6.61
C ASN A 57 5.02 0.36 5.80
N ALA A 58 5.09 0.16 4.48
CA ALA A 58 5.95 0.94 3.59
C ALA A 58 5.63 2.44 3.66
N MET A 59 4.35 2.80 3.58
CA MET A 59 3.89 4.19 3.73
C MET A 59 4.25 4.76 5.11
N ASN A 60 4.07 3.97 6.17
CA ASN A 60 4.36 4.37 7.54
C ASN A 60 5.86 4.59 7.79
N LYS A 61 6.75 3.86 7.11
CA LYS A 61 8.21 4.08 7.19
C LYS A 61 8.63 5.40 6.54
N LYS A 62 7.95 5.80 5.46
CA LYS A 62 8.29 7.00 4.68
C LYS A 62 7.57 8.28 5.11
N LYS A 63 6.58 8.18 6.00
CA LYS A 63 5.85 9.35 6.49
C LYS A 63 6.75 10.31 7.27
N ILE A 64 6.42 11.59 7.21
CA ILE A 64 6.97 12.57 8.14
C ILE A 64 6.46 12.22 9.55
N ARG A 65 7.37 11.99 10.49
CA ARG A 65 7.01 11.71 11.89
C ARG A 65 6.65 13.02 12.59
N LEU A 66 5.51 13.01 13.26
CA LEU A 66 5.08 14.08 14.15
C LEU A 66 5.41 13.67 15.59
N ASP A 67 6.10 14.54 16.32
CA ASP A 67 6.31 14.37 17.75
C ASP A 67 5.05 14.84 18.51
N LYS A 68 4.46 13.93 19.27
CA LYS A 68 3.29 14.18 20.10
C LYS A 68 3.61 14.21 21.60
N GLY A 69 4.86 13.94 21.99
CA GLY A 69 5.25 13.66 23.37
C GLY A 69 4.38 12.57 24.01
N ASP A 70 4.00 12.77 25.27
CA ASP A 70 3.20 11.82 26.06
C ASP A 70 1.69 11.91 25.81
N ARG A 71 1.25 12.75 24.86
CA ARG A 71 -0.18 12.92 24.58
C ARG A 71 -0.76 11.64 23.98
N ILE A 72 -1.95 11.25 24.42
CA ILE A 72 -2.75 10.25 23.72
C ILE A 72 -3.38 10.94 22.51
N VAL A 73 -3.17 10.36 21.32
CA VAL A 73 -3.72 10.86 20.06
C VAL A 73 -4.63 9.78 19.49
N ILE A 74 -5.82 10.19 19.06
CA ILE A 74 -6.84 9.32 18.48
C ILE A 74 -7.08 9.82 17.05
N ASP A 75 -7.22 8.88 16.12
CA ASP A 75 -7.62 9.15 14.74
C ASP A 75 -9.00 8.54 14.50
N THR A 76 -9.89 9.30 13.86
CA THR A 76 -11.28 8.89 13.54
C THR A 76 -11.47 8.85 12.03
N CYS A 77 -10.47 8.36 11.30
CA CYS A 77 -10.46 8.33 9.85
C CYS A 77 -11.29 7.18 9.26
N GLY A 78 -11.69 7.36 8.00
CA GLY A 78 -12.31 6.35 7.14
C GLY A 78 -11.74 6.45 5.73
N THR A 79 -12.01 5.46 4.89
CA THR A 79 -11.51 5.42 3.50
C THR A 79 -12.10 6.52 2.62
N GLY A 80 -13.25 7.09 3.00
CA GLY A 80 -13.99 8.07 2.20
C GLY A 80 -14.63 7.47 0.95
N GLY A 81 -15.21 8.33 0.10
CA GLY A 81 -15.80 7.93 -1.19
C GLY A 81 -17.23 7.37 -1.12
N ASP A 82 -17.96 7.62 -0.04
CA ASP A 82 -19.34 7.13 0.15
C ASP A 82 -20.42 7.97 -0.55
N GLY A 83 -20.02 9.07 -1.21
CA GLY A 83 -20.91 9.96 -1.96
C GLY A 83 -21.82 10.85 -1.11
N LYS A 84 -21.66 10.87 0.22
CA LYS A 84 -22.55 11.62 1.11
C LYS A 84 -22.23 13.11 1.25
N SER A 85 -21.04 13.54 0.81
CA SER A 85 -20.60 14.94 0.84
C SER A 85 -20.73 15.60 2.22
N THR A 86 -20.36 14.86 3.28
CA THR A 86 -20.36 15.29 4.69
C THR A 86 -18.97 15.35 5.26
#